data_AF-A0A7K6T4Q9-F1
#
_entry.id   AF-A0A7K6T4Q9-F1
#
_cell.length_a   1.000
_cell.length_b   1.000
_cell.length_c   1.000
_cell.angle_alpha   90.00
_cell.angle_beta   90.00
_cell.angle_gamma   90.00
#
_symmetry.space_group_name_H-M   'P 1'
#
loop_
_entity.id
_entity.type
_entity.pdbx_description
1 polymer ?
#
loop_
_entity_poly.entity_id
_entity_poly.type
_entity_poly.pdbx_seq_one_letter_code
_entity_poly.pdbx_strand_id
1 'polypeptide(L)'
;RNHFAQVHLRAISSEEIEAVRQKKYILVASKLRFIPKANGLRPIVKVSGVVEARTFSRESREKKMHHYNTRLKNLFSVLNYERTMNTSFIGSSVFGKDDIYKAWKKFVTKVLESDGEIPHFYYVKADVSRAYDTIPHNKLVEVISQILKPEKRTVYCIRRYAVIMITTSGKARRFYRRHVSTFKDFMPDMKQFVSHLQESTSLQNAIIVEQ
;
A
#
# COMPACT_ATOMS: atom_id res chain seq x y z
N ARG A 1 -11.44 -1.88 -32.38
CA ARG A 1 -9.96 -1.97 -32.29
C ARG A 1 -9.30 -0.75 -31.61
N ASN A 2 -9.96 0.40 -31.47
CA ASN A 2 -9.38 1.60 -30.83
C ASN A 2 -9.18 1.56 -29.30
N HIS A 3 -9.68 0.54 -28.60
CA HIS A 3 -9.48 0.42 -27.14
C HIS A 3 -8.03 0.09 -26.75
N PHE A 4 -7.23 -0.48 -27.65
CA PHE A 4 -5.81 -0.75 -27.38
C PHE A 4 -4.96 0.53 -27.33
N ALA A 5 -5.34 1.56 -28.10
CA ALA A 5 -4.66 2.85 -28.11
C ALA A 5 -4.79 3.59 -26.76
N GLN A 6 -5.89 3.36 -26.02
CA GLN A 6 -6.11 3.99 -24.71
C GLN A 6 -5.29 3.37 -23.58
N VAL A 7 -4.80 2.13 -23.74
CA VAL A 7 -4.17 1.33 -22.67
C VAL A 7 -2.64 1.24 -22.82
N HIS A 8 -2.05 1.94 -23.81
CA HIS A 8 -0.60 1.94 -24.08
C HIS A 8 0.03 0.53 -24.06
N LEU A 9 -0.69 -0.48 -24.56
CA LEU A 9 -0.18 -1.85 -24.57
C LEU A 9 0.77 -2.02 -25.75
N ARG A 10 2.04 -2.31 -25.45
CA ARG A 10 3.06 -2.64 -26.45
C ARG A 10 3.30 -4.15 -26.43
N ALA A 11 3.45 -4.75 -27.61
CA ALA A 11 4.00 -6.09 -27.70
C ALA A 11 5.44 -6.08 -27.13
N ILE A 12 5.77 -7.09 -26.33
CA ILE A 12 7.12 -7.32 -25.82
C ILE A 12 7.82 -8.26 -26.79
N SER A 13 9.06 -7.95 -27.18
CA SER A 13 9.83 -8.80 -28.09
C SER A 13 10.47 -9.99 -27.37
N SER A 14 10.88 -11.02 -28.10
CA SER A 14 11.54 -12.19 -27.52
C SER A 14 12.87 -11.82 -26.83
N GLU A 15 13.61 -10.87 -27.41
CA GLU A 15 14.88 -10.37 -26.86
C GLU A 15 14.67 -9.66 -25.52
N GLU A 16 13.58 -8.89 -25.39
CA GLU A 16 13.23 -8.23 -24.12
C GLU A 16 12.87 -9.25 -23.04
N ILE A 17 12.15 -10.32 -23.41
CA ILE A 17 11.84 -11.42 -22.49
C ILE A 17 13.14 -12.08 -22.01
N GLU A 18 14.09 -12.35 -22.90
CA GLU A 18 15.38 -12.95 -22.57
C GLU A 18 16.25 -12.04 -21.72
N ALA A 19 16.31 -10.74 -22.00
CA ALA A 19 17.02 -9.78 -21.18
C ALA A 19 16.48 -9.71 -19.74
N VAL A 20 15.15 -9.79 -19.57
CA VAL A 20 14.53 -9.87 -18.24
C VAL A 20 14.87 -11.19 -17.52
N ARG A 21 14.98 -12.31 -18.26
CA ARG A 21 15.44 -13.60 -17.71
C ARG A 21 16.87 -13.52 -17.19
N GLN A 22 17.78 -12.94 -17.96
CA GLN A 22 19.19 -12.78 -17.56
C GLN A 22 19.32 -11.96 -16.27
N LYS A 23 18.48 -10.93 -16.12
CA LYS A 23 18.41 -10.11 -14.90
C LYS A 23 17.69 -10.79 -13.72
N LYS A 24 17.24 -12.05 -13.88
CA LYS A 24 16.48 -12.85 -12.88
C LYS A 24 15.24 -12.15 -12.34
N TYR A 25 14.65 -11.21 -13.09
CA TYR A 25 13.40 -10.58 -12.71
C TYR A 25 12.22 -11.51 -13.00
N ILE A 26 11.21 -11.49 -12.13
CA ILE A 26 10.00 -12.30 -12.31
C ILE A 26 9.14 -11.61 -13.36
N LEU A 27 9.03 -12.23 -14.54
CA LEU A 27 8.11 -11.77 -15.57
C LEU A 27 6.70 -12.27 -15.21
N VAL A 28 5.79 -11.34 -14.93
CA VAL A 28 4.42 -11.65 -14.48
C VAL A 28 3.46 -11.59 -15.67
N ALA A 29 2.69 -12.66 -15.87
CA ALA A 29 1.60 -12.71 -16.84
C ALA A 29 0.27 -12.49 -16.12
N SER A 30 -0.59 -11.64 -16.68
CA SER A 30 -1.93 -11.40 -16.15
C SER A 30 -2.96 -11.52 -17.25
N LYS A 31 -4.12 -12.12 -16.93
CA LYS A 31 -5.27 -12.14 -17.84
C LYS A 31 -5.99 -10.79 -17.77
N LEU A 32 -6.18 -10.17 -18.93
CA LEU A 32 -6.97 -8.94 -19.07
C LEU A 32 -8.47 -9.27 -19.02
N ARG A 33 -9.23 -8.51 -18.23
CA ARG A 33 -10.70 -8.56 -18.17
C ARG A 33 -11.25 -7.15 -18.34
N PHE A 34 -12.35 -7.03 -19.06
CA PHE A 34 -13.06 -5.76 -19.23
C PHE A 34 -14.29 -5.70 -18.34
N ILE A 35 -14.50 -4.56 -17.69
CA ILE A 35 -15.71 -4.26 -16.91
C ILE A 35 -16.51 -3.19 -17.66
N PRO A 36 -17.78 -3.42 -18.00
CA PRO A 36 -18.65 -2.40 -18.58
C PRO A 36 -18.77 -1.15 -17.70
N LYS A 37 -18.75 0.01 -18.34
CA LYS A 37 -18.99 1.35 -17.78
C LYS A 37 -19.90 2.12 -18.73
N ALA A 38 -20.55 3.17 -18.22
CA ALA A 38 -21.50 3.97 -18.99
C ALA A 38 -20.95 4.42 -20.36
N ASN A 39 -19.68 4.84 -20.41
CA ASN A 39 -19.04 5.37 -21.61
C ASN A 39 -17.95 4.44 -22.19
N GLY A 40 -17.96 3.15 -21.87
CA GLY A 40 -16.99 2.20 -22.45
C GLY A 40 -16.62 1.03 -21.54
N LEU A 41 -15.39 0.53 -21.69
CA LEU A 41 -14.88 -0.61 -20.94
C LEU A 41 -13.72 -0.19 -20.04
N ARG A 42 -13.75 -0.59 -18.77
CA ARG A 42 -12.58 -0.47 -17.88
C ARG A 42 -11.77 -1.76 -17.95
N PRO A 43 -10.53 -1.73 -18.49
CA PRO A 43 -9.62 -2.87 -18.38
C PRO A 43 -9.20 -3.06 -16.92
N ILE A 44 -9.19 -4.30 -16.47
CA ILE A 44 -8.60 -4.72 -15.20
C ILE A 44 -7.76 -5.97 -15.43
N VAL A 45 -6.70 -6.10 -14.65
CA VAL A 45 -5.83 -7.28 -14.68
C VAL A 45 -5.88 -7.95 -13.31
N LYS A 46 -6.00 -9.27 -13.31
CA LYS A 46 -5.70 -10.07 -12.13
C LYS A 46 -4.30 -10.62 -12.30
N VAL A 47 -3.38 -10.20 -11.43
CA VAL A 47 -2.05 -10.81 -11.35
C VAL A 47 -2.24 -12.26 -10.93
N SER A 48 -2.03 -13.19 -11.87
CA SER A 48 -2.40 -14.60 -11.68
C SER A 48 -1.35 -15.60 -12.15
N GLY A 49 -0.30 -15.17 -12.87
CA GLY A 49 0.70 -16.10 -13.37
C GLY A 49 2.10 -15.50 -13.50
N VAL A 50 3.10 -16.36 -13.44
CA VAL A 50 4.46 -16.06 -13.93
C VAL A 50 4.46 -16.43 -15.41
N VAL A 51 5.06 -15.60 -16.28
CA VAL A 51 5.30 -15.97 -17.68
C VAL A 51 6.10 -17.27 -17.68
N GLU A 52 5.76 -18.20 -18.58
CA GLU A 52 6.25 -19.59 -18.57
C GLU A 52 5.66 -20.47 -17.46
N ALA A 53 4.36 -20.34 -17.24
CA ALA A 53 3.52 -21.31 -16.52
C ALA A 53 3.47 -22.71 -17.19
N ARG A 54 4.49 -23.14 -17.95
CA ARG A 54 4.66 -24.51 -18.46
C ARG A 54 6.00 -25.10 -18.01
N THR A 55 7.04 -24.29 -17.85
CA THR A 55 8.41 -24.71 -17.49
C THR A 55 8.63 -24.89 -15.99
N PHE A 56 7.86 -24.19 -15.15
CA PHE A 56 8.00 -24.23 -13.69
C PHE A 56 6.98 -25.18 -13.04
N SER A 57 7.32 -25.88 -11.95
CA SER A 57 6.31 -26.62 -11.16
C SER A 57 5.27 -25.67 -10.55
N ARG A 58 4.05 -26.14 -10.26
CA ARG A 58 2.99 -25.31 -9.62
C ARG A 58 3.49 -24.65 -8.33
N GLU A 59 4.17 -25.42 -7.49
CA GLU A 59 4.73 -24.96 -6.22
C GLU A 59 5.80 -23.87 -6.41
N SER A 60 6.71 -24.03 -7.37
CA SER A 60 7.75 -23.01 -7.63
C SER A 60 7.17 -21.68 -8.12
N ARG A 61 6.04 -21.71 -8.85
CA ARG A 61 5.32 -20.50 -9.28
C ARG A 61 4.67 -19.78 -8.11
N GLU A 62 4.02 -20.53 -7.23
CA GLU A 62 3.38 -19.99 -6.03
C GLU A 62 4.42 -19.34 -5.11
N LYS A 63 5.57 -19.99 -4.90
CA LYS A 63 6.71 -19.43 -4.14
C LYS A 63 7.20 -18.11 -4.75
N LYS A 64 7.43 -18.06 -6.06
CA LYS A 64 7.85 -16.83 -6.77
C LYS A 64 6.83 -15.69 -6.64
N MET A 65 5.55 -15.99 -6.85
CA MET A 65 4.46 -15.01 -6.73
C MET A 65 4.31 -14.51 -5.29
N HIS A 66 4.40 -15.42 -4.32
CA HIS A 66 4.37 -15.09 -2.90
C HIS A 66 5.52 -14.15 -2.51
N HIS A 67 6.73 -14.44 -2.98
CA HIS A 67 7.90 -13.60 -2.76
C HIS A 67 7.75 -12.22 -3.39
N TYR A 68 7.24 -12.11 -4.62
CA TYR A 68 6.93 -10.82 -5.27
C TYR A 68 5.92 -10.01 -4.44
N ASN A 69 4.80 -10.61 -4.06
CA ASN A 69 3.78 -9.95 -3.24
C ASN A 69 4.33 -9.55 -1.86
N THR A 70 5.23 -10.36 -1.29
CA THR A 70 5.88 -10.04 -0.02
C THR A 70 6.79 -8.83 -0.14
N ARG A 71 7.58 -8.72 -1.22
CA ARG A 71 8.41 -7.53 -1.47
C ARG A 71 7.57 -6.27 -1.60
N LEU A 72 6.47 -6.32 -2.36
CA LEU A 72 5.55 -5.18 -2.49
C LEU A 72 4.92 -4.80 -1.14
N LYS A 73 4.48 -5.79 -0.35
CA LYS A 73 3.95 -5.54 1.00
C LYS A 73 4.99 -4.94 1.92
N ASN A 74 6.24 -5.40 1.87
CA ASN A 74 7.33 -4.85 2.65
C ASN A 74 7.58 -3.38 2.27
N LEU A 75 7.70 -3.07 0.97
CA LEU A 75 7.86 -1.70 0.48
C LEU A 75 6.70 -0.81 0.94
N PHE A 76 5.46 -1.27 0.76
CA PHE A 76 4.28 -0.54 1.23
C PHE A 76 4.30 -0.28 2.73
N SER A 77 4.72 -1.26 3.54
CA SER A 77 4.87 -1.08 4.98
C SER A 77 5.94 -0.05 5.34
N VAL A 78 7.09 -0.06 4.67
CA VAL A 78 8.16 0.94 4.88
C VAL A 78 7.71 2.33 4.46
N LEU A 79 7.05 2.49 3.30
CA LEU A 79 6.53 3.80 2.87
C LEU A 79 5.48 4.35 3.84
N ASN A 80 4.65 3.49 4.43
CA ASN A 80 3.71 3.92 5.47
C ASN A 80 4.43 4.39 6.74
N TYR A 81 5.54 3.77 7.10
CA TYR A 81 6.38 4.21 8.22
C TYR A 81 7.03 5.57 7.94
N GLU A 82 7.66 5.73 6.78
CA GLU A 82 8.29 7.01 6.38
C GLU A 82 7.28 8.16 6.35
N ARG A 83 6.05 7.88 5.88
CA ARG A 83 4.94 8.84 5.95
C ARG A 83 4.64 9.29 7.38
N THR A 84 4.68 8.39 8.36
CA THR A 84 4.41 8.75 9.76
C THR A 84 5.56 9.53 10.40
N MET A 85 6.79 9.29 9.96
CA MET A 85 7.98 10.01 10.42
C MET A 85 8.09 11.41 9.79
N ASN A 86 7.71 11.54 8.52
CA ASN A 86 7.69 12.81 7.82
C ASN A 86 6.36 13.03 7.07
N THR A 87 5.45 13.74 7.71
CA THR A 87 4.14 14.07 7.16
C THR A 87 4.21 15.08 6.01
N SER A 88 5.34 15.76 5.82
CA SER A 88 5.50 16.79 4.77
C SER A 88 5.35 16.22 3.36
N PHE A 89 5.72 14.96 3.14
CA PHE A 89 5.66 14.32 1.81
C PHE A 89 4.22 14.13 1.29
N ILE A 90 3.25 14.14 2.19
CA ILE A 90 1.87 13.76 1.92
C ILE A 90 0.92 14.96 1.92
N GLY A 91 1.36 16.06 2.55
CA GLY A 91 0.58 17.28 2.68
C GLY A 91 -0.76 17.01 3.35
N SER A 92 -1.83 17.50 2.74
CA SER A 92 -3.21 17.37 3.24
C SER A 92 -3.92 16.07 2.85
N SER A 93 -3.20 15.06 2.33
CA SER A 93 -3.82 13.80 1.93
C SER A 93 -4.27 12.98 3.14
N VAL A 94 -5.41 12.31 3.02
CA VAL A 94 -6.05 11.49 4.06
C VAL A 94 -6.24 10.04 3.58
N PHE A 95 -6.10 9.05 4.46
CA PHE A 95 -6.01 7.63 4.08
C PHE A 95 -7.14 6.76 4.61
N GLY A 96 -8.32 7.35 4.78
CA GLY A 96 -9.50 6.63 5.21
C GLY A 96 -10.55 7.56 5.76
N LYS A 97 -11.70 6.99 6.11
CA LYS A 97 -12.81 7.73 6.69
C LYS A 97 -12.45 8.35 8.04
N ASP A 98 -11.66 7.64 8.84
CA ASP A 98 -11.24 8.12 10.16
C ASP A 98 -10.35 9.37 10.05
N ASP A 99 -9.43 9.40 9.08
CA ASP A 99 -8.57 10.54 8.82
C ASP A 99 -9.37 11.73 8.26
N ILE A 100 -10.32 11.47 7.36
CA ILE A 100 -11.26 12.50 6.86
C ILE A 100 -12.02 13.12 8.02
N TYR A 101 -12.59 12.30 8.91
CA TYR A 101 -13.33 12.77 10.07
C TYR A 101 -12.45 13.62 11.00
N LYS A 102 -11.23 13.16 11.31
CA LYS A 102 -10.28 13.92 12.14
C LYS A 102 -9.94 15.27 11.53
N ALA A 103 -9.64 15.31 10.23
CA ALA A 103 -9.32 16.55 9.52
C ALA A 103 -10.51 17.51 9.51
N TRP A 104 -11.71 17.00 9.21
CA TRP A 104 -12.94 17.78 9.21
C TRP A 104 -13.29 18.31 10.60
N LYS A 105 -13.22 17.46 11.64
CA LYS A 105 -13.45 17.86 13.03
C LYS A 105 -12.50 18.97 13.44
N LYS A 106 -11.20 18.85 13.14
CA LYS A 106 -10.21 19.89 13.43
C LYS A 106 -10.54 21.22 12.75
N PHE A 107 -10.97 21.18 11.50
CA PHE A 107 -11.40 22.36 10.77
C PHE A 107 -12.62 23.02 11.41
N VAL A 108 -13.68 22.25 11.68
CA VAL A 108 -14.92 22.75 12.29
C VAL A 108 -14.67 23.32 13.69
N THR A 109 -13.90 22.62 14.53
CA THR A 109 -13.56 23.10 15.88
C THR A 109 -12.85 24.46 15.81
N LYS A 110 -11.88 24.62 14.90
CA LYS A 110 -11.18 25.90 14.71
C LYS A 110 -12.12 27.04 14.29
N VAL A 111 -13.11 26.75 13.44
CA VAL A 111 -14.12 27.72 13.01
C VAL A 111 -15.03 28.12 14.17
N LEU A 112 -15.38 27.18 15.05
CA LEU A 112 -16.25 27.43 16.21
C LEU A 112 -15.53 28.13 17.37
N GLU A 113 -14.21 27.99 17.48
CA GLU A 113 -13.39 28.68 18.49
C GLU A 113 -13.16 30.18 18.17
N SER A 114 -13.40 30.61 16.94
CA SER A 114 -13.46 32.03 16.61
C SER A 114 -14.79 32.60 17.14
N ASP A 115 -14.73 33.47 18.15
CA ASP A 115 -15.86 34.18 18.82
C ASP A 115 -16.64 35.15 17.90
N GLY A 116 -16.74 34.85 16.60
CA GLY A 116 -17.43 35.65 15.59
C GLY A 116 -18.52 34.86 14.88
N GLU A 117 -19.19 35.52 13.94
CA GLU A 117 -20.15 34.87 13.06
C GLU A 117 -19.47 33.79 12.20
N ILE A 118 -20.18 32.69 11.96
CA ILE A 118 -19.70 31.60 11.12
C ILE A 118 -19.49 32.15 9.69
N PRO A 119 -18.26 32.07 9.13
CA PRO A 119 -17.99 32.61 7.81
C PRO A 119 -18.67 31.77 6.72
N HIS A 120 -18.93 32.42 5.58
CA HIS A 120 -19.41 31.71 4.38
C HIS A 120 -18.30 30.85 3.78
N PHE A 121 -18.60 29.58 3.53
CA PHE A 121 -17.65 28.64 2.95
C PHE A 121 -17.92 28.39 1.47
N TYR A 122 -16.84 28.30 0.69
CA TYR A 122 -16.85 27.80 -0.68
C TYR A 122 -16.11 26.47 -0.71
N TYR A 123 -16.64 25.51 -1.49
CA TYR A 123 -16.02 24.20 -1.65
C TYR A 123 -15.92 23.83 -3.12
N VAL A 124 -14.85 23.12 -3.47
CA VAL A 124 -14.63 22.56 -4.80
C VAL A 124 -14.48 21.06 -4.66
N LYS A 125 -15.22 20.32 -5.48
CA LYS A 125 -15.04 18.87 -5.62
C LYS A 125 -14.48 18.60 -7.01
N ALA A 126 -13.24 18.09 -7.05
CA ALA A 126 -12.59 17.64 -8.27
C ALA A 126 -12.42 16.12 -8.24
N ASP A 127 -12.49 15.50 -9.42
CA ASP A 127 -12.20 14.08 -9.62
C ASP A 127 -11.02 13.93 -10.58
N VAL A 128 -10.10 13.01 -10.26
CA VAL A 128 -8.94 12.74 -11.10
C VAL A 128 -9.26 11.62 -12.06
N SER A 129 -9.47 11.98 -13.34
CA SER A 129 -9.73 10.99 -14.38
C SER A 129 -8.51 10.07 -14.58
N ARG A 130 -8.76 8.76 -14.73
CA ARG A 130 -7.74 7.75 -15.10
C ARG A 130 -6.47 7.75 -14.22
N ALA A 131 -6.62 7.99 -12.92
CA ALA A 131 -5.49 8.12 -11.99
C ALA A 131 -4.44 6.99 -12.03
N TYR A 132 -4.84 5.75 -12.33
CA TYR A 132 -3.90 4.63 -12.49
C TYR A 132 -3.16 4.61 -13.84
N ASP A 133 -3.83 5.05 -14.91
CA ASP A 133 -3.28 4.98 -16.27
C ASP A 133 -2.32 6.15 -16.54
N THR A 134 -2.45 7.25 -15.79
CA THR A 134 -1.68 8.49 -15.97
C THR A 134 -0.51 8.61 -14.99
N ILE A 135 -0.08 7.53 -14.34
CA ILE A 135 1.04 7.58 -13.38
C ILE A 135 2.37 7.70 -14.15
N PRO A 136 3.11 8.82 -14.03
CA PRO A 136 4.43 8.95 -14.64
C PRO A 136 5.46 8.08 -13.92
N HIS A 137 5.79 6.91 -14.47
CA HIS A 137 6.67 5.92 -13.83
C HIS A 137 8.05 6.47 -13.43
N ASN A 138 8.67 7.32 -14.25
CA ASN A 138 9.97 7.92 -13.92
C ASN A 138 9.88 8.80 -12.67
N LYS A 139 8.82 9.63 -12.58
CA LYS A 139 8.58 10.48 -11.42
C LYS A 139 8.20 9.66 -10.18
N LEU A 140 7.46 8.56 -10.36
CA LEU A 140 7.16 7.63 -9.27
C LEU A 140 8.44 7.06 -8.65
N VAL A 141 9.38 6.60 -9.48
CA VAL A 141 10.66 6.06 -8.99
C VAL A 141 11.48 7.14 -8.30
N GLU A 142 11.52 8.36 -8.86
CA GLU A 142 12.18 9.51 -8.24
C GLU A 142 11.61 9.83 -6.85
N VAL A 143 10.28 9.94 -6.73
CA VAL A 143 9.59 10.24 -5.46
C VAL A 143 9.86 9.14 -4.43
N ILE A 144 9.76 7.86 -4.81
CA ILE A 144 10.08 6.75 -3.90
C ILE A 144 11.54 6.82 -3.45
N SER A 145 12.46 7.17 -4.34
CA SER A 145 13.88 7.29 -4.01
C SER A 145 14.15 8.45 -3.06
N GLN A 146 13.48 9.59 -3.23
CA GLN A 146 13.57 10.75 -2.33
C GLN A 146 13.03 10.46 -0.91
N ILE A 147 12.01 9.60 -0.80
CA ILE A 147 11.47 9.16 0.49
C ILE A 147 12.44 8.19 1.16
N LEU A 148 12.86 7.13 0.46
CA LEU A 148 13.67 6.06 1.05
C LEU A 148 15.14 6.44 1.25
N LYS A 149 15.67 7.39 0.49
CA LYS A 149 17.05 7.88 0.56
C LYS A 149 18.08 6.74 0.61
N PRO A 150 18.19 5.91 -0.45
CA PRO A 150 19.04 4.72 -0.47
C PRO A 150 20.49 4.96 -0.03
N GLU A 151 21.01 6.16 -0.28
CA GLU A 151 22.34 6.62 0.14
C GLU A 151 22.56 6.57 1.65
N LYS A 152 21.50 6.71 2.45
CA LYS A 152 21.57 6.62 3.92
C LYS A 152 21.70 5.18 4.43
N ARG A 153 21.48 4.18 3.58
CA ARG A 153 21.52 2.74 3.92
C ARG A 153 20.69 2.41 5.18
N THR A 154 19.54 3.06 5.35
CA THR A 154 18.64 2.83 6.48
C THR A 154 18.19 1.36 6.50
N VAL A 155 18.35 0.71 7.65
CA VAL A 155 17.88 -0.66 7.87
C VAL A 155 16.51 -0.61 8.54
N TYR A 156 15.51 -1.19 7.87
CA TYR A 156 14.16 -1.33 8.39
C TYR A 156 13.92 -2.74 8.92
N CYS A 157 13.38 -2.83 10.12
CA CYS A 157 12.87 -4.07 10.69
C CYS A 157 11.35 -4.14 10.46
N ILE A 158 10.85 -5.27 9.94
CA ILE A 158 9.42 -5.50 9.72
C ILE A 158 8.97 -6.66 10.59
N ARG A 159 8.41 -6.34 11.76
CA ARG A 159 7.78 -7.33 12.65
C ARG A 159 6.41 -7.71 12.12
N ARG A 160 6.17 -9.02 11.97
CA ARG A 160 4.89 -9.59 11.53
C ARG A 160 4.22 -10.26 12.71
N TYR A 161 2.96 -9.94 12.94
CA TYR A 161 2.22 -10.52 14.06
C TYR A 161 0.75 -10.68 13.71
N ALA A 162 0.12 -11.66 14.34
CA ALA A 162 -1.32 -11.86 14.33
C ALA A 162 -1.92 -11.27 15.62
N VAL A 163 -3.02 -10.55 15.47
CA VAL A 163 -3.88 -10.11 16.57
C VAL A 163 -5.12 -11.00 16.57
N ILE A 164 -5.30 -11.77 17.63
CA ILE A 164 -6.46 -12.64 17.82
C ILE A 164 -7.37 -11.97 18.86
N MET A 165 -8.60 -11.66 18.47
CA MET A 165 -9.60 -11.04 19.34
C MET A 165 -10.86 -11.90 19.39
N ILE A 166 -11.45 -11.99 20.57
CA ILE A 166 -12.76 -12.63 20.74
C ILE A 166 -13.83 -11.57 20.54
N THR A 167 -14.73 -11.80 19.58
CA THR A 167 -15.88 -10.92 19.36
C THR A 167 -16.90 -11.05 20.48
N THR A 168 -17.79 -10.07 20.62
CA THR A 168 -18.96 -10.16 21.53
C THR A 168 -19.80 -11.42 21.29
N SER A 169 -19.78 -11.98 20.08
CA SER A 169 -20.44 -13.25 19.73
C SER A 169 -19.66 -14.52 20.13
N GLY A 170 -18.54 -14.39 20.86
CA GLY A 170 -17.66 -15.50 21.25
C GLY A 170 -16.74 -16.04 20.13
N LYS A 171 -16.91 -15.56 18.90
CA LYS A 171 -16.08 -16.00 17.76
C LYS A 171 -14.71 -15.34 17.78
N ALA A 172 -13.65 -16.13 17.63
CA ALA A 172 -12.29 -15.64 17.45
C ALA A 172 -12.11 -15.05 16.04
N ARG A 173 -11.58 -13.82 15.97
CA ARG A 173 -11.15 -13.17 14.73
C ARG A 173 -9.64 -12.96 14.75
N ARG A 174 -8.99 -13.25 13.62
CA ARG A 174 -7.55 -13.10 13.44
C ARG A 174 -7.25 -12.01 12.42
N PHE A 175 -6.41 -11.06 12.80
CA PHE A 175 -5.93 -9.97 11.94
C PHE A 175 -4.43 -10.04 11.80
N TYR A 176 -3.92 -9.98 10.58
CA TYR A 176 -2.48 -9.97 10.31
C TYR A 176 -2.00 -8.54 10.18
N ARG A 177 -1.02 -8.16 11.00
CA ARG A 177 -0.46 -6.81 11.05
C ARG A 177 1.05 -6.84 10.80
N ARG A 178 1.56 -5.68 10.41
CA ARG A 178 2.99 -5.41 10.22
C ARG A 178 3.31 -4.15 11.01
N HIS A 179 4.37 -4.21 11.81
CA HIS A 179 4.97 -3.04 12.41
C HIS A 179 6.35 -2.85 11.79
N VAL A 180 6.68 -1.61 11.47
CA VAL A 180 7.97 -1.25 10.88
C VAL A 180 8.66 -0.31 11.84
N SER A 181 9.94 -0.56 12.06
CA SER A 181 10.82 0.31 12.82
C SER A 181 12.18 0.40 12.11
N THR A 182 12.96 1.42 12.45
CA THR A 182 14.40 1.46 12.21
C THR A 182 15.13 0.91 13.45
N PHE A 183 16.47 0.98 13.45
CA PHE A 183 17.26 0.61 14.62
C PHE A 183 17.00 1.51 15.84
N LYS A 184 16.59 2.77 15.64
CA LYS A 184 16.40 3.74 16.73
C LYS A 184 15.18 3.45 17.59
N ASP A 185 14.15 2.90 16.97
CA ASP A 185 12.83 2.63 17.53
C ASP A 185 12.51 1.12 17.53
N PHE A 186 13.52 0.28 17.30
CA PHE A 186 13.36 -1.16 17.36
C PHE A 186 13.16 -1.64 18.80
N MET A 187 12.06 -2.35 19.02
CA MET A 187 11.73 -2.97 20.31
C MET A 187 11.97 -4.48 20.22
N PRO A 188 13.15 -4.99 20.63
CA PRO A 188 13.47 -6.41 20.48
C PRO A 188 12.54 -7.29 21.33
N ASP A 189 12.23 -6.84 22.54
CA ASP A 189 11.40 -7.58 23.49
C ASP A 189 9.90 -7.49 23.15
N MET A 190 9.22 -8.63 23.21
CA MET A 190 7.81 -8.72 22.86
C MET A 190 6.93 -8.03 23.91
N LYS A 191 7.29 -8.06 25.19
CA LYS A 191 6.52 -7.40 26.25
C LYS A 191 6.54 -5.89 26.05
N GLN A 192 7.72 -5.31 25.81
CA GLN A 192 7.86 -3.88 25.48
C GLN A 192 7.04 -3.50 24.24
N PHE A 193 7.10 -4.31 23.18
CA PHE A 193 6.33 -4.07 21.97
C PHE A 193 4.81 -4.12 22.19
N VAL A 194 4.30 -5.08 22.97
CA VAL A 194 2.88 -5.14 23.33
C VAL A 194 2.46 -3.93 24.15
N SER A 195 3.28 -3.51 25.13
CA SER A 195 3.02 -2.30 25.91
C SER A 195 2.88 -1.07 25.01
N HIS A 196 3.81 -0.88 24.07
CA HIS A 196 3.73 0.22 23.10
C HIS A 196 2.49 0.11 22.20
N LEU A 197 2.11 -1.09 21.76
CA LEU A 197 0.88 -1.30 20.97
C LEU A 197 -0.39 -0.94 21.77
N GLN A 198 -0.41 -1.22 23.07
CA GLN A 198 -1.53 -0.89 23.93
C GLN A 198 -1.67 0.63 24.14
N GLU A 199 -0.56 1.36 24.17
CA GLU A 199 -0.56 2.83 24.27
C GLU A 199 -0.94 3.50 22.94
N SER A 200 -0.40 3.00 21.83
CA SER A 200 -0.55 3.63 20.50
C SER A 200 -1.82 3.22 19.77
N THR A 201 -2.47 2.13 20.17
CA THR A 201 -3.66 1.59 19.50
C THR A 201 -4.75 1.21 20.48
N SER A 202 -5.98 1.03 20.00
CA SER A 202 -7.12 0.58 20.82
C SER A 202 -7.09 -0.94 21.10
N LEU A 203 -5.92 -1.52 21.37
CA LEU A 203 -5.78 -2.96 21.58
C LEU A 203 -6.33 -3.36 22.95
N GLN A 204 -7.42 -4.11 22.99
CA GLN A 204 -8.03 -4.62 24.21
C GLN A 204 -8.52 -6.06 23.98
N ASN A 205 -8.43 -6.91 25.01
CA ASN A 205 -8.90 -8.30 24.96
C ASN A 205 -8.35 -9.08 23.74
N ALA A 206 -7.05 -8.92 23.49
CA ALA A 206 -6.39 -9.46 22.31
C ALA A 206 -5.15 -10.29 22.67
N ILE A 207 -4.94 -11.38 21.94
CA ILE A 207 -3.72 -12.20 21.99
C ILE A 207 -2.85 -11.81 20.79
N ILE A 208 -1.59 -11.50 21.07
CA ILE A 208 -0.60 -11.18 20.03
C ILE A 208 0.31 -12.39 19.82
N VAL A 209 0.46 -12.81 18.57
CA VAL A 209 1.32 -13.93 18.17
C VAL A 209 2.29 -13.45 17.11
N GLU A 210 3.59 -13.46 17.39
CA GLU A 210 4.63 -13.15 16.40
C GLU A 210 4.73 -14.29 15.37
N GLN A 211 5.00 -13.95 14.11
CA GLN A 211 4.99 -14.89 12.97
C GLN A 211 6.37 -15.19 12.41
#